data_AF-A0A7C1TGI8-F1
#
_entry.id   AF-A0A7C1TGI8-F1
#
_cell.length_a   1.000
_cell.length_b   1.000
_cell.length_c   1.000
_cell.angle_alpha   90.00
_cell.angle_beta   90.00
_cell.angle_gamma   90.00
#
_symmetry.space_group_name_H-M   'P 1'
#
loop_
_entity.id
_entity.type
_entity.pdbx_description
1 polymer ?
#
loop_
_entity_poly.entity_id
_entity_poly.type
_entity_poly.pdbx_seq_one_letter_code
_entity_poly.pdbx_strand_id
1 'polypeptide(L)'
;MKKSLPGQLISALLLAAAIMFSGVTYAGQSGIHNGDLHKKLEQCEAAFNQAQSGKLSQEEAWKARREHKKLAREILAALNKRNAEISTISNEEILENLRVMGRLLEMLATDHPAMTDEWGYPLIR
;
A
#
# COMPACT_ATOMS: atom_id res chain seq x y z
N MET A 1 -52.29 4.47 -23.02
CA MET A 1 -51.66 3.57 -22.02
C MET A 1 -50.84 2.52 -22.74
N LYS A 2 -49.51 2.59 -22.63
CA LYS A 2 -48.51 1.51 -22.77
C LYS A 2 -47.16 2.19 -22.44
N LYS A 3 -46.65 1.91 -21.24
CA LYS A 3 -45.38 2.45 -20.73
C LYS A 3 -44.25 1.55 -21.26
N SER A 4 -43.31 2.09 -22.03
CA SER A 4 -42.04 1.42 -22.33
C SER A 4 -40.94 1.93 -21.39
N LEU A 5 -40.15 0.99 -20.88
CA LEU A 5 -39.12 1.18 -19.85
C LEU A 5 -38.06 2.24 -20.26
N PRO A 6 -37.62 3.11 -19.34
CA PRO A 6 -36.48 3.99 -19.59
C PRO A 6 -35.16 3.23 -19.47
N GLY A 7 -34.38 3.26 -20.55
CA GLY A 7 -32.99 2.81 -20.62
C GLY A 7 -32.04 3.76 -19.90
N GLN A 8 -31.93 3.64 -18.57
CA GLN A 8 -30.90 4.30 -17.76
C GLN A 8 -30.28 3.38 -16.68
N LEU A 9 -30.43 2.06 -16.81
CA LEU A 9 -29.84 1.07 -15.90
C LEU A 9 -28.41 0.62 -16.26
N ILE A 10 -27.64 1.42 -17.02
CA ILE A 10 -26.25 1.09 -17.37
C ILE A 10 -25.21 2.01 -16.69
N SER A 11 -25.63 3.00 -15.89
CA SER A 11 -24.68 3.86 -15.15
C SER A 11 -24.15 3.27 -13.83
N ALA A 12 -24.46 2.02 -13.49
CA ALA A 12 -24.05 1.43 -12.21
C ALA A 12 -22.74 0.60 -12.27
N LEU A 13 -22.00 0.62 -13.38
CA LEU A 13 -20.81 -0.21 -13.54
C LEU A 13 -19.59 0.56 -14.06
N LEU A 14 -19.39 1.79 -13.57
CA LEU A 14 -18.12 2.49 -13.75
C LEU A 14 -17.65 3.07 -12.42
N LEU A 15 -16.65 2.38 -11.88
CA LEU A 15 -15.48 2.99 -11.25
C LEU A 15 -15.68 3.64 -9.87
N ALA A 16 -16.05 2.79 -8.91
CA ALA A 16 -15.76 3.01 -7.48
C ALA A 16 -14.24 2.89 -7.17
N ALA A 17 -13.40 3.66 -7.87
CA ALA A 17 -11.95 3.72 -7.64
C ALA A 17 -11.43 5.16 -7.53
N ALA A 18 -12.29 6.13 -7.23
CA ALA A 18 -11.92 7.55 -7.15
C ALA A 18 -12.28 8.23 -5.82
N ILE A 19 -12.56 7.47 -4.76
CA ILE A 19 -12.75 8.03 -3.42
C ILE A 19 -11.88 7.23 -2.47
N MET A 20 -10.70 7.76 -2.16
CA MET A 20 -10.01 7.74 -0.85
C MET A 20 -8.61 8.34 -1.02
N PHE A 21 -8.54 9.58 -1.54
CA PHE A 21 -7.38 10.45 -1.32
C PHE A 21 -7.81 11.56 -0.37
N SER A 22 -8.22 11.16 0.83
CA SER A 22 -8.32 12.10 1.94
C SER A 22 -6.89 12.39 2.37
N GLY A 23 -6.43 13.60 2.10
CA GLY A 23 -5.25 14.16 2.77
C GLY A 23 -5.51 14.11 4.27
N VAL A 24 -4.95 13.10 4.94
CA VAL A 24 -4.97 13.03 6.39
C VAL A 24 -3.63 13.56 6.86
N THR A 25 -3.63 14.84 7.21
CA THR A 25 -2.78 15.36 8.28
C THR A 25 -3.06 14.53 9.53
N TYR A 26 -2.09 13.75 10.01
CA TYR A 26 -2.12 13.23 11.37
C TYR A 26 -0.84 13.64 12.09
N ALA A 27 -0.98 14.73 12.84
CA ALA A 27 -0.12 15.04 13.95
C ALA A 27 -0.47 14.10 15.10
N GLY A 28 0.53 13.39 15.63
CA GLY A 28 0.60 12.95 17.02
C GLY A 28 -0.46 11.98 17.56
N GLN A 29 0.04 10.91 18.16
CA GLN A 29 -0.48 10.35 19.42
C GLN A 29 -1.69 9.39 19.36
N SER A 30 -1.39 8.09 19.25
CA SER A 30 -1.95 7.00 20.07
C SER A 30 -1.28 5.70 19.64
N GLY A 31 -1.14 4.73 20.55
CA GLY A 31 -0.55 3.43 20.24
C GLY A 31 -1.24 2.80 19.03
N ILE A 32 -0.45 2.36 18.05
CA ILE A 32 -0.98 1.71 16.85
C ILE A 32 -1.55 0.35 17.27
N HIS A 33 -2.87 0.26 17.35
CA HIS A 33 -3.57 -1.02 17.52
C HIS A 33 -3.35 -1.88 16.27
N ASN A 34 -3.29 -3.22 16.42
CA ASN A 34 -3.09 -4.17 15.30
C ASN A 34 -4.02 -3.89 14.09
N GLY A 35 -5.26 -3.48 14.34
CA GLY A 35 -6.22 -3.14 13.28
C GLY A 35 -5.82 -1.94 12.42
N ASP A 36 -4.99 -1.02 12.92
CA ASP A 36 -4.45 0.11 12.16
C ASP A 36 -3.22 -0.30 11.33
N LEU A 37 -2.42 -1.24 11.84
CA LEU A 37 -1.29 -1.81 11.11
C LEU A 37 -1.74 -2.58 9.87
N HIS A 38 -2.80 -3.39 9.98
CA HIS A 38 -3.37 -4.12 8.85
C HIS A 38 -3.91 -3.20 7.77
N LYS A 39 -4.65 -2.14 8.15
CA LYS A 39 -5.15 -1.16 7.19
C LYS A 39 -4.01 -0.46 6.44
N LYS A 40 -2.93 -0.11 7.14
CA LYS A 40 -1.73 0.45 6.50
C LYS A 40 -1.07 -0.55 5.56
N LEU A 41 -1.03 -1.84 5.92
CA LEU A 41 -0.52 -2.88 5.04
C LEU A 41 -1.38 -3.02 3.77
N GLU A 42 -2.71 -3.06 3.89
CA GLU A 42 -3.62 -3.10 2.74
C GLU A 42 -3.43 -1.90 1.81
N GLN A 43 -3.27 -0.70 2.37
CA GLN A 43 -2.96 0.51 1.60
C GLN A 43 -1.59 0.40 0.89
N CYS A 44 -0.60 -0.15 1.59
CA CYS A 44 0.75 -0.36 1.05
C CYS A 44 0.72 -1.34 -0.13
N GLU A 45 -0.03 -2.43 -0.02
CA GLU A 45 -0.23 -3.42 -1.08
C GLU A 45 -1.00 -2.84 -2.27
N ALA A 46 -2.04 -2.04 -2.01
CA ALA A 46 -2.79 -1.37 -3.07
C ALA A 46 -1.88 -0.43 -3.88
N ALA A 47 -1.06 0.39 -3.20
CA ALA A 47 -0.11 1.28 -3.87
C ALA A 47 0.94 0.51 -4.69
N PHE A 48 1.47 -0.59 -4.14
CA PHE A 48 2.39 -1.49 -4.85
C PHE A 48 1.76 -2.08 -6.11
N ASN A 49 0.57 -2.67 -5.98
CA ASN A 49 -0.15 -3.28 -7.10
C ASN A 49 -0.50 -2.24 -8.17
N GLN A 50 -0.86 -1.03 -7.76
CA GLN A 50 -1.15 0.07 -8.68
C GLN A 50 0.09 0.45 -9.49
N ALA A 51 1.24 0.58 -8.83
CA ALA A 51 2.53 0.87 -9.46
C ALA A 51 2.99 -0.22 -10.45
N GLN A 52 2.63 -1.47 -10.21
CA GLN A 52 2.99 -2.63 -11.04
C GLN A 52 1.92 -2.98 -12.10
N SER A 53 0.78 -2.28 -12.11
CA SER A 53 -0.37 -2.65 -12.93
C SER A 53 -0.16 -2.55 -14.44
N GLY A 54 0.84 -1.78 -14.89
CA GLY A 54 1.05 -1.47 -16.31
C GLY A 54 -0.05 -0.61 -16.96
N LYS A 55 -1.04 -0.16 -16.18
CA LYS A 55 -2.20 0.62 -16.65
C LYS A 55 -2.05 2.13 -16.44
N LEU A 56 -1.08 2.54 -15.64
CA LEU A 56 -0.83 3.94 -15.29
C LEU A 56 0.16 4.60 -16.26
N SER A 57 0.06 5.92 -16.39
CA SER A 57 1.17 6.70 -16.95
C SER A 57 2.43 6.54 -16.10
N GLN A 58 3.59 6.85 -16.68
CA GLN A 58 4.87 6.74 -15.99
C GLN A 58 4.89 7.58 -14.70
N GLU A 59 4.36 8.81 -14.73
CA GLU A 59 4.32 9.70 -13.57
C GLU A 59 3.43 9.15 -12.44
N GLU A 60 2.26 8.62 -12.78
CA GLU A 60 1.34 8.01 -11.82
C GLU A 60 1.94 6.74 -11.21
N ALA A 61 2.62 5.91 -12.02
CA ALA A 61 3.31 4.73 -11.51
C ALA A 61 4.44 5.13 -10.53
N TRP A 62 5.21 6.17 -10.83
CA TRP A 62 6.21 6.72 -9.92
C TRP A 62 5.59 7.25 -8.62
N LYS A 63 4.45 7.94 -8.71
CA LYS A 63 3.72 8.42 -7.53
C LYS A 63 3.26 7.24 -6.65
N ALA A 64 2.71 6.19 -7.26
CA ALA A 64 2.29 4.98 -6.56
C ALA A 64 3.49 4.25 -5.88
N ARG A 65 4.66 4.15 -6.56
CA ARG A 65 5.89 3.61 -5.95
C ARG A 65 6.36 4.42 -4.75
N ARG A 66 6.31 5.75 -4.84
CA ARG A 66 6.67 6.63 -3.71
C ARG A 66 5.73 6.42 -2.52
N GLU A 67 4.43 6.29 -2.77
CA GLU A 67 3.45 6.04 -1.71
C GLU A 67 3.66 4.65 -1.08
N HIS A 68 3.90 3.61 -1.88
CA HIS A 68 4.28 2.28 -1.38
C HIS A 68 5.49 2.35 -0.43
N LYS A 69 6.59 3.00 -0.85
CA LYS A 69 7.81 3.12 -0.03
C LYS A 69 7.58 3.94 1.24
N LYS A 70 6.74 4.98 1.17
CA LYS A 70 6.35 5.79 2.34
C LYS A 70 5.57 4.94 3.34
N LEU A 71 4.53 4.24 2.90
CA LEU A 71 3.71 3.38 3.75
C LEU A 71 4.53 2.24 4.36
N ALA A 72 5.41 1.60 3.59
CA ALA A 72 6.33 0.58 4.10
C ALA A 72 7.19 1.11 5.25
N ARG A 73 7.76 2.32 5.11
CA ARG A 73 8.52 2.98 6.18
C ARG A 73 7.67 3.28 7.42
N GLU A 74 6.44 3.75 7.23
CA GLU A 74 5.54 4.03 8.35
C GLU A 74 5.17 2.75 9.12
N ILE A 75 4.92 1.64 8.42
CA ILE A 75 4.62 0.35 9.05
C ILE A 75 5.83 -0.16 9.83
N LEU A 76 7.04 -0.08 9.25
CA LEU A 76 8.26 -0.48 9.95
C LEU A 76 8.53 0.38 11.19
N ALA A 77 8.31 1.69 11.09
CA ALA A 77 8.44 2.60 12.23
C ALA A 77 7.40 2.29 13.33
N ALA A 78 6.17 1.98 12.94
CA ALA A 78 5.09 1.57 13.84
C ALA A 78 5.43 0.27 14.58
N LEU A 79 5.88 -0.75 13.85
CA LEU A 79 6.32 -2.02 14.41
C LEU A 79 7.49 -1.83 15.38
N ASN A 80 8.50 -1.05 14.98
CA ASN A 80 9.66 -0.81 15.84
C ASN A 80 9.28 -0.06 17.13
N LYS A 81 8.45 0.99 17.01
CA LYS A 81 7.96 1.74 18.16
C LYS A 81 7.19 0.83 19.13
N ARG A 82 6.26 0.03 18.61
CA ARG A 82 5.48 -0.91 19.42
C ARG A 82 6.36 -1.95 20.11
N ASN A 83 7.32 -2.53 19.39
CA ASN A 83 8.26 -3.51 19.95
C ASN A 83 9.15 -2.90 21.05
N ALA A 84 9.45 -1.60 20.98
CA ALA A 84 10.19 -0.89 22.02
C ALA A 84 9.33 -0.53 23.25
N GLU A 85 8.02 -0.30 23.06
CA GLU A 85 7.09 0.12 24.12
C GLU A 85 6.43 -1.06 24.85
N ILE A 86 6.38 -2.24 24.24
CA ILE A 86 5.76 -3.43 24.83
C ILE A 86 6.75 -4.16 25.75
N SER A 87 6.36 -4.37 27.01
CA SER A 87 7.11 -5.18 27.98
C SER A 87 6.88 -6.70 27.80
N THR A 88 5.72 -7.08 27.25
CA THR A 88 5.33 -8.47 26.97
C THR A 88 4.48 -8.54 25.71
N ILE A 89 4.94 -9.26 24.70
CA ILE A 89 4.21 -9.49 23.44
C ILE A 89 3.76 -10.96 23.39
N SER A 90 2.56 -11.24 22.89
CA SER A 90 2.10 -12.62 22.73
C SER A 90 2.81 -13.30 21.54
N ASN A 91 2.86 -14.63 21.54
CA ASN A 91 3.44 -15.38 20.41
C ASN A 91 2.67 -15.11 19.10
N GLU A 92 1.35 -14.95 19.19
CA GLU A 92 0.48 -14.62 18.06
C GLU A 92 0.80 -13.23 17.50
N GLU A 93 1.05 -12.26 18.37
CA GLU A 93 1.46 -10.91 17.96
C GLU A 93 2.86 -10.89 17.33
N ILE A 94 3.80 -11.69 17.85
CA ILE A 94 5.12 -11.87 17.22
C ILE A 94 4.96 -12.44 15.81
N LEU A 95 4.20 -13.53 15.68
CA LEU A 95 3.97 -14.17 14.39
C LEU A 95 3.33 -13.21 13.38
N GLU A 96 2.39 -12.39 13.82
CA GLU A 96 1.76 -11.40 12.96
C GLU A 96 2.74 -10.31 12.52
N ASN A 97 3.55 -9.77 13.44
CA ASN A 97 4.59 -8.81 13.10
C ASN A 97 5.58 -9.39 12.06
N LEU A 98 5.98 -10.65 12.23
CA LEU A 98 6.88 -11.34 11.29
C LEU A 98 6.24 -11.52 9.91
N ARG A 99 4.95 -11.84 9.83
CA ARG A 99 4.22 -11.93 8.55
C ARG A 99 4.17 -10.59 7.84
N VAL A 100 3.82 -9.52 8.57
CA VAL A 100 3.78 -8.16 8.02
C VAL A 100 5.16 -7.75 7.50
N MET A 101 6.22 -7.98 8.29
CA MET A 101 7.59 -7.69 7.87
C MET A 101 8.00 -8.49 6.64
N GLY A 102 7.70 -9.80 6.60
CA GLY A 102 8.00 -10.65 5.46
C GLY A 102 7.33 -10.16 4.18
N ARG A 103 6.05 -9.80 4.27
CA ARG A 103 5.29 -9.25 3.14
C ARG A 103 5.84 -7.92 2.64
N LEU A 104 6.23 -7.03 3.55
CA LEU A 104 6.88 -5.77 3.18
C LEU A 104 8.21 -5.99 2.47
N LEU A 105 9.05 -6.90 2.96
CA LEU A 105 10.34 -7.22 2.35
C LEU A 105 10.18 -7.80 0.94
N GLU A 106 9.19 -8.67 0.74
CA GLU A 106 8.85 -9.22 -0.58
C GLU A 106 8.50 -8.12 -1.59
N MET A 107 7.62 -7.18 -1.20
CA MET A 107 7.24 -6.05 -2.07
C MET A 107 8.42 -5.11 -2.35
N LEU A 108 9.21 -4.78 -1.32
CA LEU A 108 10.38 -3.90 -1.47
C LEU A 108 11.46 -4.52 -2.36
N ALA A 109 11.70 -5.83 -2.24
CA ALA A 109 12.63 -6.54 -3.10
C ALA A 109 12.15 -6.54 -4.56
N THR A 110 10.85 -6.68 -4.78
CA THR A 110 10.24 -6.63 -6.12
C THR A 110 10.28 -5.23 -6.73
N ASP A 111 10.20 -4.18 -5.89
CA ASP A 111 10.25 -2.78 -6.32
C ASP A 111 11.68 -2.22 -6.40
N HIS A 112 12.71 -3.08 -6.31
CA HIS A 112 14.09 -2.71 -6.58
C HIS A 112 14.22 -2.27 -8.04
N PRO A 113 14.78 -1.08 -8.34
CA PRO A 113 15.11 -0.74 -9.72
C PRO A 113 16.03 -1.81 -10.31
N ALA A 114 15.87 -2.14 -11.60
CA ALA A 114 16.83 -3.02 -12.27
C ALA A 114 18.26 -2.51 -11.98
N MET A 115 19.17 -3.41 -11.64
CA MET A 115 20.58 -3.04 -11.51
C MET A 115 20.98 -2.38 -12.81
N THR A 116 21.46 -1.13 -12.76
CA THR A 116 21.99 -0.43 -13.92
C THR A 116 23.49 -0.23 -13.78
N ASP A 117 24.20 -0.17 -14.90
CA ASP A 117 25.60 0.22 -14.90
C ASP A 117 25.76 1.72 -14.59
N GLU A 118 27.00 2.20 -14.60
CA GLU A 118 27.34 3.61 -14.37
C GLU A 118 26.72 4.57 -15.41
N TRP A 119 26.25 4.04 -16.55
CA TRP A 119 25.63 4.76 -17.66
C TRP A 119 24.10 4.63 -17.68
N GLY A 120 23.51 3.92 -16.72
CA GLY A 120 22.06 3.72 -16.61
C GLY A 120 21.50 2.60 -17.50
N TYR A 121 22.35 1.77 -18.13
CA TYR A 121 21.90 0.60 -18.87
C TYR A 121 21.59 -0.55 -17.90
N PRO A 122 20.46 -1.26 -18.05
CA PRO A 122 20.13 -2.40 -17.20
C PRO A 122 21.17 -3.51 -17.36
N LEU A 123 21.76 -3.94 -16.24
CA LEU A 123 22.88 -4.86 -16.18
C LEU A 123 22.51 -6.28 -16.59
N ILE A 124 21.25 -6.76 -16.38
CA ILE A 124 20.73 -8.04 -16.91
C ILE A 124 19.19 -8.00 -17.01
N ARG A 125 18.60 -8.72 -17.98
CA ARG A 125 17.15 -8.96 -18.21
C ARG A 125 16.77 -10.39 -17.80
#